data_AF-A0A819QJN0-F1
#
_entry.id   AF-A0A819QJN0-F1
#
_cell.length_a   1.000
_cell.length_b   1.000
_cell.length_c   1.000
_cell.angle_alpha   90.00
_cell.angle_beta   90.00
_cell.angle_gamma   90.00
#
_symmetry.space_group_name_H-M   'P 1'
#
loop_
_entity.id
_entity.type
_entity.pdbx_description
1 polymer ?
#
loop_
_entity_poly.entity_id
_entity_poly.type
_entity_poly.pdbx_seq_one_letter_code
_entity_poly.pdbx_strand_id
1 'polypeptide(L)'
;MLSWSDFDNLLTKYNWTYEEEPNARWVNQYNEELLRAWDANMDIQFVLDPYACAKYLMSYTTKPEREMSLLLEATHKECREGNIVQEAIYRATKMPLTYSSRGFVFVPAHSNSCKFLKSPNILKEMDPEDDNIYMSNLADKYFDRPAEAEFDICMADFASEYEIISIKKNIKNPKTPIKRLQTLNFAINKRCNRNAIIRYPYFNRENYFENLLSLYLPIRSRNELKKPYELFYEKGETFDNRQQCMRKVKEIVLENRKKYEAHVKETGETESLFNELSLNMKDNEWAEIVANKEKHSTWSREIEQENNPDFNIIHKRKNKNTFIDLKQTYATTDEMRPLLESMNNEQQ
;
A
#
# COMPACT_ATOMS: atom_id res chain seq x y z
N MET A 1 0.39 -61.64 -17.75
CA MET A 1 0.90 -61.02 -16.51
C MET A 1 2.41 -61.03 -16.66
N LEU A 2 3.02 -59.89 -16.98
CA LEU A 2 4.48 -59.78 -17.11
C LEU A 2 5.09 -59.87 -15.70
N SER A 3 6.16 -60.65 -15.53
CA SER A 3 6.79 -60.82 -14.21
C SER A 3 7.66 -59.60 -13.88
N TRP A 4 7.92 -59.37 -12.58
CA TRP A 4 8.79 -58.30 -12.11
C TRP A 4 10.19 -58.30 -12.76
N SER A 5 10.70 -59.48 -13.15
CA SER A 5 11.95 -59.64 -13.91
C SER A 5 11.91 -59.03 -15.31
N ASP A 6 10.74 -58.96 -15.94
CA ASP A 6 10.57 -58.37 -17.28
C ASP A 6 10.58 -56.85 -17.21
N PHE A 7 10.16 -56.28 -16.07
CA PHE A 7 10.17 -54.84 -15.80
C PHE A 7 11.60 -54.32 -15.55
N ASP A 8 12.41 -55.06 -14.78
CA ASP A 8 13.82 -54.72 -14.54
C ASP A 8 14.69 -54.84 -15.81
N ASN A 9 14.40 -55.82 -16.68
CA ASN A 9 15.08 -55.94 -17.96
C ASN A 9 14.70 -54.82 -18.94
N LEU A 10 13.50 -54.26 -18.84
CA LEU A 10 13.08 -53.08 -19.62
C LEU A 10 13.78 -51.80 -19.15
N LEU A 11 14.03 -51.64 -17.85
CA LEU A 11 14.76 -50.51 -17.27
C LEU A 11 16.27 -50.56 -17.57
N THR A 12 16.89 -51.74 -17.55
CA THR A 12 18.34 -51.86 -17.76
C THR A 12 18.76 -51.78 -19.24
N LYS A 13 17.85 -52.10 -20.18
CA LYS A 13 18.18 -52.18 -21.62
C LYS A 13 18.01 -50.87 -22.38
N TYR A 14 17.33 -49.89 -21.80
CA TYR A 14 17.14 -48.59 -22.42
C TYR A 14 17.60 -47.49 -21.46
N ASN A 15 18.80 -46.95 -21.69
CA ASN A 15 19.12 -45.59 -21.25
C ASN A 15 18.23 -44.64 -22.07
N TRP A 16 17.01 -44.36 -21.59
CA TRP A 16 16.16 -43.31 -22.17
C TRP A 16 16.70 -41.95 -21.73
N THR A 17 17.76 -41.48 -22.41
CA THR A 17 18.12 -40.07 -22.37
C THR A 17 17.13 -39.30 -23.23
N TYR A 18 16.39 -38.36 -22.63
CA TYR A 18 15.53 -37.42 -23.35
C TYR A 18 16.37 -36.66 -24.39
N GLU A 19 16.16 -36.95 -25.66
CA GLU A 19 16.59 -36.10 -26.78
C GLU A 19 15.55 -34.98 -26.89
N GLU A 20 15.76 -33.87 -26.18
CA GLU A 20 14.93 -32.67 -26.33
C GLU A 20 15.63 -31.63 -27.19
N GLU A 21 14.92 -31.13 -28.21
CA GLU A 21 15.31 -29.91 -28.90
C GLU A 21 15.27 -28.72 -27.91
N PRO A 22 16.20 -27.74 -28.01
CA PRO A 22 16.29 -26.59 -27.08
C PRO A 22 14.99 -25.79 -26.93
N ASN A 23 14.11 -25.86 -27.93
CA ASN A 23 12.86 -25.13 -28.02
C ASN A 23 11.71 -25.79 -27.23
N ALA A 24 11.84 -27.06 -26.83
CA ALA A 24 10.80 -27.81 -26.11
C ALA A 24 10.77 -27.55 -24.60
N ARG A 25 11.69 -26.72 -24.07
CA ARG A 25 11.87 -26.47 -22.63
C ARG A 25 10.63 -25.94 -21.89
N TRP A 26 9.65 -25.40 -22.62
CA TRP A 26 8.41 -24.83 -22.07
C TRP A 26 7.18 -25.71 -22.31
N VAL A 27 7.37 -26.94 -22.80
CA VAL A 27 6.30 -27.91 -23.04
C VAL A 27 6.30 -28.93 -21.90
N ASN A 28 5.15 -29.13 -21.26
CA ASN A 28 5.01 -30.14 -20.20
C ASN A 28 5.18 -31.55 -20.79
N GLN A 29 5.51 -32.53 -19.95
CA GLN A 29 5.57 -33.93 -20.38
C GLN A 29 4.16 -34.44 -20.69
N TYR A 30 3.97 -34.91 -21.92
CA TYR A 30 2.68 -35.38 -22.41
C TYR A 30 2.82 -36.70 -23.16
N ASN A 31 1.71 -37.43 -23.31
CA ASN A 31 1.63 -38.59 -24.18
C ASN A 31 0.85 -38.20 -25.44
N GLU A 32 1.43 -38.39 -26.63
CA GLU A 32 0.85 -37.94 -27.89
C GLU A 32 -0.53 -38.56 -28.19
N GLU A 33 -0.70 -39.84 -27.90
CA GLU A 33 -1.97 -40.54 -28.11
C GLU A 33 -3.05 -40.05 -27.14
N LEU A 34 -2.69 -39.86 -25.86
CA LEU A 34 -3.60 -39.31 -24.86
C LEU A 34 -3.95 -37.84 -25.14
N LEU A 35 -3.01 -37.06 -25.68
CA LEU A 35 -3.27 -35.68 -26.06
C LEU A 35 -4.26 -35.62 -27.22
N ARG A 36 -4.10 -36.49 -28.24
CA ARG A 36 -5.04 -36.59 -29.36
C ARG A 36 -6.42 -37.10 -28.95
N ALA A 37 -6.50 -37.98 -27.95
CA ALA A 37 -7.75 -38.58 -27.50
C ALA A 37 -8.52 -37.70 -26.51
N TRP A 38 -7.82 -37.00 -25.61
CA TRP A 38 -8.42 -36.23 -24.51
C TRP A 38 -8.44 -34.72 -24.81
N ASP A 39 -7.51 -34.21 -25.61
CA ASP A 39 -7.35 -32.78 -25.93
C ASP A 39 -7.28 -31.88 -24.67
N ALA A 40 -6.49 -32.31 -23.68
CA ALA A 40 -6.27 -31.58 -22.43
C ALA A 40 -4.78 -31.45 -22.10
N ASN A 41 -4.43 -30.37 -21.39
CA ASN A 41 -3.08 -30.16 -20.88
C ASN A 41 -2.69 -31.29 -19.91
N MET A 42 -1.52 -31.89 -20.12
CA MET A 42 -0.99 -32.99 -19.32
C MET A 42 0.35 -32.61 -18.71
N ASP A 43 0.59 -33.12 -17.49
CA ASP A 43 1.87 -33.03 -16.78
C ASP A 43 2.17 -34.41 -16.20
N ILE A 44 2.72 -35.28 -17.04
CA ILE A 44 2.98 -36.69 -16.71
C ILE A 44 4.41 -36.81 -16.19
N GLN A 45 4.59 -37.40 -15.01
CA GLN A 45 5.92 -37.64 -14.43
C GLN A 45 6.12 -39.12 -14.14
N PHE A 46 7.32 -39.63 -14.39
CA PHE A 46 7.66 -41.01 -14.04
C PHE A 46 7.74 -41.18 -12.53
N VAL A 47 7.04 -42.19 -12.03
CA VAL A 47 7.12 -42.62 -10.63
C VAL A 47 8.24 -43.65 -10.51
N LEU A 48 9.36 -43.24 -9.92
CA LEU A 48 10.53 -44.11 -9.70
C LEU A 48 10.52 -44.78 -8.32
N ASP A 49 9.66 -44.31 -7.41
CA ASP A 49 9.56 -44.79 -6.03
C ASP A 49 8.08 -44.82 -5.59
N PRO A 50 7.54 -45.99 -5.18
CA PRO A 50 6.19 -46.11 -4.63
C PRO A 50 5.93 -45.20 -3.42
N TYR A 51 6.95 -44.95 -2.59
CA TYR A 51 6.82 -44.07 -1.43
C TYR A 51 6.68 -42.60 -1.86
N ALA A 52 7.46 -42.17 -2.85
CA ALA A 52 7.30 -40.85 -3.47
C ALA A 52 5.90 -40.64 -4.07
N CYS A 53 5.30 -41.67 -4.67
CA CYS A 53 3.92 -41.62 -5.17
C CYS A 53 2.89 -41.43 -4.05
N ALA A 54 2.99 -42.25 -2.99
CA ALA A 54 2.11 -42.13 -1.83
C ALA A 54 2.25 -40.76 -1.15
N LYS A 55 3.48 -40.26 -0.99
CA LYS A 55 3.76 -38.92 -0.47
C LYS A 55 3.17 -37.83 -1.34
N TYR A 56 3.29 -37.93 -2.67
CA TYR A 56 2.71 -36.97 -3.60
C TYR A 56 1.17 -36.96 -3.49
N LEU A 57 0.54 -38.14 -3.50
CA LEU A 57 -0.90 -38.27 -3.35
C LEU A 57 -1.38 -37.64 -2.04
N MET A 58 -0.73 -37.97 -0.93
CA MET A 58 -1.02 -37.38 0.38
C MET A 58 -0.84 -35.86 0.37
N SER A 59 0.25 -35.35 -0.22
CA SER A 59 0.47 -33.90 -0.32
C SER A 59 -0.60 -33.18 -1.15
N TYR A 60 -1.15 -33.86 -2.15
CA TYR A 60 -2.20 -33.31 -3.00
C TYR A 60 -3.57 -33.32 -2.30
N THR A 61 -3.92 -34.41 -1.62
CA THR A 61 -5.18 -34.52 -0.86
C THR A 61 -5.21 -33.57 0.33
N THR A 62 -4.07 -33.37 1.00
CA THR A 62 -3.92 -32.48 2.16
C THR A 62 -3.58 -31.03 1.81
N LYS A 63 -3.54 -30.68 0.52
CA LYS A 63 -3.25 -29.31 0.08
C LYS A 63 -4.10 -28.22 0.76
N PRO A 64 -5.44 -28.33 0.87
CA PRO A 64 -6.23 -27.31 1.56
C PRO A 64 -5.92 -27.21 3.06
N GLU A 65 -5.61 -28.34 3.71
CA GLU A 65 -5.23 -28.39 5.13
C GLU A 65 -3.89 -27.71 5.38
N ARG A 66 -2.94 -27.86 4.45
CA ARG A 66 -1.66 -27.18 4.49
C ARG A 66 -1.82 -25.66 4.42
N GLU A 67 -2.66 -25.15 3.52
CA GLU A 67 -2.93 -23.70 3.40
C GLU A 67 -3.55 -23.15 4.69
N MET A 68 -4.49 -23.88 5.28
CA MET A 68 -5.09 -23.51 6.57
C MET A 68 -4.10 -23.56 7.74
N SER A 69 -3.21 -24.56 7.74
CA SER A 69 -2.17 -24.71 8.77
C SER A 69 -1.18 -23.54 8.74
N LEU A 70 -0.79 -23.07 7.55
CA LEU A 70 0.05 -21.88 7.40
C LEU A 70 -0.64 -20.63 7.95
N LEU A 71 -1.94 -20.47 7.72
CA LEU A 71 -2.70 -19.35 8.28
C LEU A 71 -2.77 -19.41 9.82
N LEU A 72 -2.99 -20.59 10.38
CA LEU A 72 -3.01 -20.80 11.83
C LEU A 72 -1.65 -20.55 12.46
N GLU A 73 -0.57 -20.98 11.82
CA GLU A 73 0.80 -20.71 12.26
C GLU A 73 1.10 -19.21 12.26
N ALA A 74 0.71 -18.49 11.20
CA ALA A 74 0.83 -17.03 11.13
C ALA A 74 0.01 -16.32 12.21
N THR A 75 -1.23 -16.78 12.44
CA THR A 75 -2.10 -16.26 13.51
C THR A 75 -1.47 -16.49 14.88
N HIS A 76 -0.97 -17.69 15.13
CA HIS A 76 -0.31 -18.04 16.38
C HIS A 76 0.97 -17.21 16.62
N LYS A 77 1.74 -16.92 15.56
CA LYS A 77 2.88 -16.00 15.64
C LYS A 77 2.46 -14.60 16.06
N GLU A 78 1.43 -14.04 15.44
CA GLU A 78 0.89 -12.72 15.82
C GLU A 78 0.33 -12.72 17.26
N CYS A 79 -0.27 -13.82 17.73
CA CYS A 79 -0.69 -13.97 19.14
C CYS A 79 0.51 -13.98 20.10
N ARG A 80 1.62 -14.65 19.74
CA ARG A 80 2.86 -14.65 20.54
C ARG A 80 3.48 -13.26 20.67
N GLU A 81 3.26 -12.39 19.69
CA GLU A 81 3.66 -10.97 19.72
C GLU A 81 2.75 -10.12 20.62
N GLY A 82 1.77 -10.72 21.30
CA GLY A 82 0.91 -10.07 22.30
C GLY A 82 -0.44 -9.60 21.77
N ASN A 83 -0.78 -9.90 20.51
CA ASN A 83 -2.10 -9.55 19.96
C ASN A 83 -3.17 -10.54 20.42
N ILE A 84 -4.41 -10.05 20.61
CA ILE A 84 -5.55 -10.95 20.85
C ILE A 84 -5.86 -11.76 19.59
N VAL A 85 -6.49 -12.94 19.77
CA VAL A 85 -6.66 -13.89 18.67
C VAL A 85 -7.45 -13.30 17.50
N GLN A 86 -8.49 -12.50 17.77
CA GLN A 86 -9.26 -11.83 16.73
C GLN A 86 -8.38 -10.86 15.91
N GLU A 87 -7.57 -10.05 16.57
CA GLU A 87 -6.66 -9.11 15.90
C GLU A 87 -5.58 -9.86 15.10
N ALA A 88 -5.03 -10.93 15.67
CA ALA A 88 -4.05 -11.79 15.01
C ALA A 88 -4.60 -12.40 13.72
N ILE A 89 -5.87 -12.84 13.70
CA ILE A 89 -6.53 -13.34 12.49
C ILE A 89 -6.60 -12.25 11.42
N TYR A 90 -7.09 -11.05 11.76
CA TYR A 90 -7.17 -9.93 10.81
C TYR A 90 -5.79 -9.54 10.25
N ARG A 91 -4.75 -9.59 11.08
CA ARG A 91 -3.36 -9.29 10.68
C ARG A 91 -2.75 -10.38 9.80
N ALA A 92 -3.03 -11.65 10.10
CA ALA A 92 -2.57 -12.80 9.33
C ALA A 92 -3.25 -12.83 7.95
N THR A 93 -4.55 -12.54 7.88
CA THR A 93 -5.33 -12.50 6.62
C THR A 93 -5.17 -11.18 5.85
N LYS A 94 -4.46 -10.19 6.40
CA LYS A 94 -4.32 -8.83 5.84
C LYS A 94 -5.66 -8.13 5.65
N MET A 95 -6.66 -8.49 6.44
CA MET A 95 -7.93 -7.79 6.48
C MET A 95 -7.75 -6.42 7.17
N PRO A 96 -8.49 -5.39 6.73
CA PRO A 96 -8.43 -4.09 7.37
C PRO A 96 -8.97 -4.19 8.80
N LEU A 97 -8.15 -3.80 9.77
CA LEU A 97 -8.51 -3.79 11.20
C LEU A 97 -9.60 -2.77 11.54
N THR A 98 -9.71 -1.71 10.72
CA THR A 98 -10.70 -0.65 10.94
C THR A 98 -11.33 -0.25 9.61
N TYR A 99 -12.63 0.04 9.66
CA TYR A 99 -13.34 0.67 8.57
C TYR A 99 -13.72 2.09 8.99
N SER A 100 -13.38 3.06 8.14
CA SER A 100 -13.77 4.45 8.35
C SER A 100 -14.75 4.88 7.29
N SER A 101 -15.85 5.50 7.72
CA SER A 101 -16.80 6.19 6.82
C SER A 101 -16.21 7.45 6.19
N ARG A 102 -15.03 7.90 6.64
CA ARG A 102 -14.31 9.08 6.17
C ARG A 102 -12.93 8.69 5.66
N GLY A 103 -12.60 9.12 4.45
CA GLY A 103 -11.24 9.02 3.94
C GLY A 103 -10.28 9.92 4.69
N PHE A 104 -9.01 9.54 4.72
CA PHE A 104 -7.92 10.36 5.25
C PHE A 104 -7.07 10.86 4.08
N VAL A 105 -6.62 12.11 4.16
CA VAL A 105 -5.70 12.72 3.19
C VAL A 105 -4.50 13.27 3.95
N PHE A 106 -3.31 12.81 3.58
CA PHE A 106 -2.09 13.39 4.11
C PHE A 106 -1.68 14.60 3.27
N VAL A 107 -1.50 15.75 3.91
CA VAL A 107 -1.13 17.02 3.26
C VAL A 107 0.33 17.32 3.57
N PRO A 108 1.22 17.18 2.57
CA PRO A 108 2.64 17.49 2.76
C PRO A 108 2.85 18.99 2.60
N ALA A 109 2.56 19.76 3.64
CA ALA A 109 2.47 21.21 3.53
C ALA A 109 3.82 21.96 3.56
N HIS A 110 4.91 21.32 4.00
CA HIS A 110 6.24 21.93 4.05
C HIS A 110 6.94 22.00 2.68
N SER A 111 7.98 22.83 2.59
CA SER A 111 8.79 23.03 1.38
C SER A 111 9.62 21.80 1.01
N ASN A 112 10.14 21.06 2.00
CA ASN A 112 10.89 19.82 1.78
C ASN A 112 10.03 18.55 1.79
N SER A 113 8.78 18.63 1.31
CA SER A 113 7.92 17.45 1.16
C SER A 113 8.58 16.41 0.25
N CYS A 114 8.49 15.12 0.62
CA CYS A 114 8.95 14.02 -0.24
C CYS A 114 8.29 14.11 -1.63
N LYS A 115 9.12 14.18 -2.68
CA LYS A 115 8.70 14.15 -4.08
C LYS A 115 9.00 12.78 -4.66
N PHE A 116 8.04 12.24 -5.41
CA PHE A 116 8.23 10.99 -6.12
C PHE A 116 8.70 11.27 -7.55
N LEU A 117 9.59 10.42 -8.04
CA LEU A 117 9.97 10.43 -9.46
C LEU A 117 8.81 9.91 -10.31
N LYS A 118 8.73 10.37 -11.56
CA LYS A 118 7.86 9.78 -12.57
C LYS A 118 8.24 8.30 -12.78
N SER A 119 7.33 7.52 -13.35
CA SER A 119 7.58 6.09 -13.57
C SER A 119 8.80 5.89 -14.49
N PRO A 120 9.57 4.78 -14.32
CA PRO A 120 10.75 4.52 -15.14
C PRO A 120 10.45 4.52 -16.65
N ASN A 121 9.25 4.11 -17.06
CA ASN A 121 8.84 4.13 -18.47
C ASN A 121 8.70 5.56 -18.99
N ILE A 122 8.06 6.44 -18.22
CA ILE A 122 7.91 7.85 -18.61
C ILE A 122 9.28 8.54 -18.63
N LEU A 123 10.14 8.27 -17.64
CA LEU A 123 11.48 8.87 -17.58
C LEU A 123 12.38 8.46 -18.77
N LYS A 124 12.22 7.25 -19.31
CA LYS A 124 12.97 6.80 -20.50
C LYS A 124 12.52 7.47 -21.79
N GLU A 125 11.26 7.87 -21.87
CA GLU A 125 10.67 8.54 -23.03
C GLU A 125 10.85 10.07 -22.96
N MET A 126 11.19 10.61 -21.78
CA MET A 126 11.46 12.02 -21.58
C MET A 126 12.78 12.44 -22.23
N ASP A 127 12.84 13.70 -22.66
CA ASP A 127 14.07 14.34 -23.10
C ASP A 127 15.09 14.34 -21.95
N PRO A 128 16.35 13.91 -22.16
CA PRO A 128 17.41 13.98 -21.15
C PRO A 128 17.59 15.37 -20.52
N GLU A 129 17.22 16.45 -21.22
CA GLU A 129 17.32 17.83 -20.73
C GLU A 129 16.05 18.33 -20.00
N ASP A 130 14.99 17.51 -19.86
CA ASP A 130 13.77 17.88 -19.15
C ASP A 130 13.91 17.68 -17.63
N ASP A 131 14.01 18.80 -16.90
CA ASP A 131 14.11 18.85 -15.44
C ASP A 131 12.82 18.42 -14.69
N ASN A 132 11.70 18.23 -15.38
CA ASN A 132 10.42 17.85 -14.77
C ASN A 132 10.35 16.35 -14.46
N ILE A 133 11.34 15.79 -13.77
CA ILE A 133 11.43 14.36 -13.47
C ILE A 133 10.46 13.91 -12.34
N TYR A 134 9.84 14.86 -11.63
CA TYR A 134 8.99 14.59 -10.48
C TYR A 134 7.50 14.47 -10.84
N MET A 135 6.76 13.70 -10.03
CA MET A 135 5.31 13.63 -10.10
C MET A 135 4.67 14.83 -9.42
N SER A 136 3.58 15.36 -10.01
CA SER A 136 2.77 16.41 -9.39
C SER A 136 2.15 15.92 -8.07
N ASN A 137 2.44 16.61 -6.98
CA ASN A 137 1.93 16.30 -5.65
C ASN A 137 0.58 17.00 -5.38
N LEU A 138 0.07 16.93 -4.14
CA LEU A 138 -1.16 17.60 -3.75
C LEU A 138 -1.05 19.13 -3.80
N ALA A 139 0.10 19.69 -3.40
CA ALA A 139 0.35 21.12 -3.39
C ALA A 139 0.39 21.69 -4.82
N ASP A 140 1.06 21.00 -5.76
CA ASP A 140 1.12 21.39 -7.17
C ASP A 140 -0.29 21.48 -7.77
N LYS A 141 -1.15 20.50 -7.45
CA LYS A 141 -2.56 20.48 -7.89
C LYS A 141 -3.41 21.55 -7.21
N TYR A 142 -3.08 21.90 -5.97
CA TYR A 142 -3.72 23.01 -5.28
C TYR A 142 -3.34 24.36 -5.91
N PHE A 143 -2.08 24.57 -6.28
CA PHE A 143 -1.67 25.80 -6.97
C PHE A 143 -2.27 25.91 -8.37
N ASP A 144 -2.47 24.77 -9.05
CA ASP A 144 -3.08 24.68 -10.38
C ASP A 144 -4.63 24.68 -10.37
N ARG A 145 -5.26 24.98 -9.22
CA ARG A 145 -6.72 25.03 -9.07
C ARG A 145 -7.35 26.14 -9.94
N PRO A 146 -8.63 26.03 -10.33
CA PRO A 146 -9.27 27.01 -11.20
C PRO A 146 -9.24 28.45 -10.63
N ALA A 147 -9.23 29.46 -11.50
CA ALA A 147 -9.14 30.87 -11.12
C ALA A 147 -10.46 31.49 -10.61
N GLU A 148 -11.55 30.72 -10.60
CA GLU A 148 -12.85 31.20 -10.13
C GLU A 148 -12.80 31.56 -8.63
N ALA A 149 -13.58 32.56 -8.21
CA ALA A 149 -13.64 33.02 -6.82
C ALA A 149 -14.03 31.92 -5.82
N GLU A 150 -14.80 30.91 -6.27
CA GLU A 150 -15.16 29.74 -5.47
C GLU A 150 -13.91 28.94 -5.01
N PHE A 151 -12.82 28.98 -5.77
CA PHE A 151 -11.57 28.29 -5.46
C PHE A 151 -10.54 29.17 -4.75
N ASP A 152 -10.94 30.31 -4.21
CA ASP A 152 -10.09 31.06 -3.27
C ASP A 152 -10.09 30.40 -1.89
N ILE A 153 -9.87 29.09 -1.84
CA ILE A 153 -9.83 28.22 -0.66
C ILE A 153 -8.39 28.01 -0.21
N CYS A 154 -8.21 27.68 1.08
CA CYS A 154 -6.92 27.23 1.59
C CYS A 154 -6.61 25.79 1.16
N MET A 155 -5.35 25.37 1.30
CA MET A 155 -4.94 24.02 0.91
C MET A 155 -5.62 22.93 1.74
N ALA A 156 -5.93 23.21 3.01
CA ALA A 156 -6.70 22.31 3.86
C ALA A 156 -8.12 22.08 3.31
N ASP A 157 -8.86 23.16 3.01
CA ASP A 157 -10.19 23.09 2.39
C ASP A 157 -10.16 22.34 1.06
N PHE A 158 -9.15 22.61 0.22
CA PHE A 158 -8.97 21.89 -1.03
C PHE A 158 -8.78 20.38 -0.82
N ALA A 159 -7.90 19.97 0.09
CA ALA A 159 -7.63 18.56 0.37
C ALA A 159 -8.82 17.82 1.01
N SER A 160 -9.61 18.53 1.83
CA SER A 160 -10.72 17.95 2.56
C SER A 160 -12.00 17.85 1.74
N GLU A 161 -12.36 18.91 1.03
CA GLU A 161 -13.62 19.01 0.29
C GLU A 161 -13.55 18.41 -1.10
N TYR A 162 -12.37 18.38 -1.73
CA TYR A 162 -12.22 17.94 -3.11
C TYR A 162 -11.50 16.61 -3.22
N GLU A 163 -11.88 15.84 -4.22
CA GLU A 163 -11.20 14.64 -4.66
C GLU A 163 -10.55 14.89 -6.02
N ILE A 164 -9.30 14.41 -6.16
CA ILE A 164 -8.49 14.60 -7.37
C ILE A 164 -8.68 13.37 -8.27
N ILE A 165 -9.09 13.63 -9.51
CA ILE A 165 -9.37 12.63 -10.52
C ILE A 165 -8.39 12.81 -11.69
N SER A 166 -7.85 11.70 -12.19
CA SER A 166 -7.11 11.72 -13.46
C SER A 166 -8.09 11.81 -14.63
N ILE A 167 -7.86 12.72 -15.57
CA ILE A 167 -8.73 12.93 -16.75
C ILE A 167 -8.89 11.66 -17.60
N LYS A 168 -7.91 10.75 -17.56
CA LYS A 168 -7.97 9.46 -18.27
C LYS A 168 -9.11 8.55 -17.76
N LYS A 169 -9.58 8.75 -16.54
CA LYS A 169 -10.69 7.97 -15.97
C LYS A 169 -12.02 8.64 -16.34
N ASN A 170 -12.72 8.08 -17.32
CA ASN A 170 -14.09 8.49 -17.64
C ASN A 170 -15.04 8.09 -16.50
N ILE A 171 -15.47 9.07 -15.69
CA ILE A 171 -16.50 8.87 -14.68
C ILE A 171 -17.86 8.95 -15.34
N LYS A 172 -18.57 7.82 -15.37
CA LYS A 172 -19.98 7.78 -15.79
C LYS A 172 -20.82 8.41 -14.66
N ASN A 173 -21.64 9.40 -15.00
CA ASN A 173 -22.58 10.08 -14.10
C ASN A 173 -21.94 10.63 -12.80
N PRO A 174 -21.13 11.70 -12.89
CA PRO A 174 -20.55 12.32 -11.70
C PRO A 174 -21.63 12.95 -10.82
N LYS A 175 -21.55 12.69 -9.50
CA LYS A 175 -22.48 13.24 -8.50
C LYS A 175 -22.33 14.75 -8.28
N THR A 176 -21.16 15.30 -8.57
CA THR A 176 -20.80 16.72 -8.42
C THR A 176 -20.10 17.20 -9.68
N PRO A 177 -20.15 18.52 -9.98
CA PRO A 177 -19.50 19.07 -11.17
C PRO A 177 -18.00 18.79 -11.13
N ILE A 178 -17.47 18.29 -12.24
CA ILE A 178 -16.04 18.06 -12.43
C ILE A 178 -15.45 19.34 -13.02
N LYS A 179 -14.49 19.96 -12.32
CA LYS A 179 -13.75 21.11 -12.83
C LYS A 179 -12.30 20.71 -13.13
N ARG A 180 -11.78 21.11 -14.28
CA ARG A 180 -10.39 20.78 -14.68
C ARG A 180 -9.41 21.72 -14.00
N LEU A 181 -8.23 21.21 -13.67
CA LEU A 181 -7.11 22.07 -13.29
C LEU A 181 -6.61 22.85 -14.52
N GLN A 182 -5.83 23.91 -14.28
CA GLN A 182 -5.47 24.86 -15.33
C GLN A 182 -4.45 24.28 -16.31
N THR A 183 -3.36 23.71 -15.82
CA THR A 183 -2.23 23.22 -16.63
C THR A 183 -2.05 21.71 -16.53
N LEU A 184 -2.32 21.13 -15.36
CA LEU A 184 -2.13 19.71 -15.11
C LEU A 184 -3.32 18.90 -15.66
N ASN A 185 -3.01 17.68 -16.13
CA ASN A 185 -4.00 16.73 -16.65
C ASN A 185 -4.82 16.03 -15.55
N PHE A 186 -5.32 16.81 -14.59
CA PHE A 186 -6.20 16.36 -13.52
C PHE A 186 -7.47 17.22 -13.48
N ALA A 187 -8.49 16.67 -12.83
CA ALA A 187 -9.72 17.36 -12.52
C ALA A 187 -10.06 17.15 -11.04
N ILE A 188 -10.90 18.03 -10.51
CA ILE A 188 -11.40 17.99 -9.14
C ILE A 188 -12.91 17.86 -9.15
N ASN A 189 -13.43 17.12 -8.19
CA ASN A 189 -14.86 17.06 -7.90
C ASN A 189 -15.07 17.23 -6.39
N LYS A 190 -16.18 17.86 -6.02
CA LYS A 190 -16.53 18.03 -4.61
C LYS A 190 -16.99 16.69 -4.02
N ARG A 191 -16.51 16.33 -2.84
CA ARG A 191 -16.94 15.13 -2.12
C ARG A 191 -18.40 15.28 -1.68
N CYS A 192 -19.22 14.29 -1.95
CA CYS A 192 -20.67 14.40 -1.74
C CYS A 192 -21.14 13.94 -0.35
N ASN A 193 -20.38 13.07 0.31
CA ASN A 193 -20.83 12.42 1.55
C ASN A 193 -20.22 13.08 2.79
N ARG A 194 -18.90 12.93 2.96
CA ARG A 194 -18.16 13.53 4.09
C ARG A 194 -16.82 14.05 3.60
N ASN A 195 -16.43 15.20 4.14
CA ASN A 195 -15.12 15.79 3.94
C ASN A 195 -14.03 14.86 4.50
N ALA A 196 -12.93 14.75 3.78
CA ALA A 196 -11.81 13.91 4.19
C ALA A 196 -11.13 14.48 5.44
N ILE A 197 -10.68 13.60 6.33
CA ILE A 197 -9.90 14.00 7.49
C ILE A 197 -8.48 14.28 7.01
N ILE A 198 -8.01 15.49 7.28
CA ILE A 198 -6.65 15.89 6.93
C ILE A 198 -5.69 15.41 8.02
N ARG A 199 -4.54 14.91 7.61
CA ARG A 199 -3.36 14.72 8.46
C ARG A 199 -2.18 15.46 7.84
N TYR A 200 -1.33 16.04 8.65
CA TYR A 200 -0.11 16.69 8.20
C TYR A 200 1.00 16.43 9.21
N PRO A 201 2.28 16.52 8.80
CA PRO A 201 3.39 16.27 9.70
C PRO A 201 3.44 17.33 10.81
N TYR A 202 3.83 16.89 12.00
CA TYR A 202 4.13 17.77 13.11
C TYR A 202 5.51 18.40 12.91
N PHE A 203 5.64 19.69 13.19
CA PHE A 203 6.86 20.43 12.94
C PHE A 203 7.37 21.10 14.22
N ASN A 204 8.70 21.15 14.33
CA ASN A 204 9.40 21.98 15.31
C ASN A 204 9.08 23.47 15.07
N ARG A 205 9.34 24.30 16.08
CA ARG A 205 9.09 25.75 16.07
C ARG A 205 9.53 26.46 14.78
N GLU A 206 10.69 26.11 14.22
CA GLU A 206 11.25 26.75 13.03
C GLU A 206 10.37 26.60 11.77
N ASN A 207 9.74 25.43 11.60
CA ASN A 207 8.93 25.11 10.41
C ASN A 207 7.41 25.19 10.68
N TYR A 208 7.01 25.46 11.91
CA TYR A 208 5.62 25.52 12.33
C TYR A 208 4.84 26.61 11.57
N PHE A 209 5.35 27.84 11.54
CA PHE A 209 4.65 28.95 10.88
C PHE A 209 4.59 28.78 9.36
N GLU A 210 5.62 28.20 8.74
CA GLU A 210 5.58 27.88 7.31
C GLU A 210 4.44 26.90 7.01
N ASN A 211 4.36 25.81 7.78
CA ASN A 211 3.34 24.78 7.61
C ASN A 211 1.94 25.35 7.85
N LEU A 212 1.77 26.13 8.93
CA LEU A 212 0.51 26.75 9.30
C LEU A 212 -0.01 27.68 8.19
N LEU A 213 0.85 28.55 7.68
CA LEU A 213 0.51 29.47 6.59
C LEU A 213 0.22 28.69 5.30
N SER A 214 1.05 27.71 4.96
CA SER A 214 0.86 26.88 3.76
C SER A 214 -0.49 26.14 3.77
N LEU A 215 -0.92 25.62 4.92
CA LEU A 215 -2.17 24.88 5.07
C LEU A 215 -3.42 25.76 5.03
N TYR A 216 -3.43 26.84 5.81
CA TYR A 216 -4.65 27.58 6.15
C TYR A 216 -4.75 28.96 5.47
N LEU A 217 -3.69 29.46 4.84
CA LEU A 217 -3.75 30.68 4.04
C LEU A 217 -4.12 30.35 2.58
N PRO A 218 -5.13 31.00 1.99
CA PRO A 218 -5.47 30.86 0.57
C PRO A 218 -4.40 31.47 -0.34
N ILE A 219 -3.31 30.73 -0.59
CA ILE A 219 -2.21 31.16 -1.49
C ILE A 219 -2.34 30.55 -2.89
N ARG A 220 -1.94 31.28 -3.94
CA ARG A 220 -1.88 30.78 -5.33
C ARG A 220 -0.48 30.39 -5.76
N SER A 221 0.54 30.95 -5.12
CA SER A 221 1.94 30.60 -5.29
C SER A 221 2.65 30.58 -3.95
N ARG A 222 3.68 29.72 -3.84
CA ARG A 222 4.55 29.66 -2.65
C ARG A 222 5.35 30.96 -2.45
N ASN A 223 5.51 31.77 -3.50
CA ASN A 223 6.18 33.08 -3.44
C ASN A 223 5.39 34.13 -2.65
N GLU A 224 4.09 33.92 -2.40
CA GLU A 224 3.27 34.81 -1.57
C GLU A 224 3.64 34.73 -0.09
N LEU A 225 4.27 33.63 0.34
CA LEU A 225 4.74 33.45 1.71
C LEU A 225 6.07 34.19 1.91
N LYS A 226 6.02 35.31 2.63
CA LYS A 226 7.21 36.12 2.93
C LYS A 226 7.94 35.58 4.16
N LYS A 227 9.28 35.50 4.07
CA LYS A 227 10.16 35.20 5.20
C LYS A 227 10.55 36.52 5.91
N PRO A 228 10.70 36.53 7.25
CA PRO A 228 10.46 35.43 8.19
C PRO A 228 8.96 35.17 8.41
N TYR A 229 8.58 33.89 8.43
CA TYR A 229 7.17 33.46 8.42
C TYR A 229 6.40 33.86 9.69
N GLU A 230 7.06 33.91 10.84
CA GLU A 230 6.45 34.33 12.11
C GLU A 230 5.98 35.80 12.06
N LEU A 231 6.85 36.71 11.62
CA LEU A 231 6.48 38.12 11.47
C LEU A 231 5.38 38.31 10.43
N PHE A 232 5.40 37.52 9.35
CA PHE A 232 4.35 37.56 8.33
C PHE A 232 3.00 37.07 8.87
N TYR A 233 3.00 36.04 9.72
CA TYR A 233 1.79 35.59 10.39
C TYR A 233 1.21 36.66 11.34
N GLU A 234 2.05 37.31 12.14
CA GLU A 234 1.60 38.29 13.14
C GLU A 234 1.18 39.64 12.55
N LYS A 235 1.96 40.15 11.59
CA LYS A 235 1.85 41.53 11.08
C LYS A 235 1.47 41.61 9.61
N GLY A 236 1.40 40.48 8.91
CA GLY A 236 1.06 40.44 7.49
C GLY A 236 -0.41 40.75 7.24
N GLU A 237 -0.66 41.43 6.13
CA GLU A 237 -1.99 41.64 5.58
C GLU A 237 -2.03 41.08 4.15
N THR A 238 -3.14 40.45 3.82
CA THR A 238 -3.39 39.86 2.50
C THR A 238 -4.76 40.30 2.02
N PHE A 239 -4.89 40.49 0.71
CA PHE A 239 -6.17 40.80 0.09
C PHE A 239 -7.00 39.52 -0.03
N ASP A 240 -8.18 39.49 0.60
CA ASP A 240 -9.12 38.38 0.52
C ASP A 240 -10.02 38.60 -0.70
N ASN A 241 -9.90 37.75 -1.74
CA ASN A 241 -10.70 37.94 -2.95
C ASN A 241 -12.18 37.59 -2.73
N ARG A 242 -12.53 36.84 -1.68
CA ARG A 242 -13.92 36.52 -1.37
C ARG A 242 -14.66 37.71 -0.79
N GLN A 243 -14.00 38.39 0.14
CA GLN A 243 -14.57 39.54 0.85
C GLN A 243 -14.20 40.89 0.21
N GLN A 244 -13.31 40.87 -0.79
CA GLN A 244 -12.82 42.05 -1.52
C GLN A 244 -12.25 43.12 -0.58
N CYS A 245 -11.54 42.69 0.47
CA CYS A 245 -10.97 43.58 1.48
C CYS A 245 -9.60 43.10 1.97
N MET A 246 -8.81 44.03 2.53
CA MET A 246 -7.56 43.70 3.22
C MET A 246 -7.87 43.11 4.59
N ARG A 247 -7.32 41.93 4.88
CA ARG A 247 -7.47 41.27 6.18
C ARG A 247 -6.10 40.86 6.72
N LYS A 248 -6.01 40.76 8.05
CA LYS A 248 -4.81 40.24 8.70
C LYS A 248 -4.67 38.76 8.42
N VAL A 249 -3.45 38.34 8.08
CA VAL A 249 -3.11 36.93 7.81
C VAL A 249 -3.51 36.04 8.97
N LYS A 250 -3.24 36.49 10.21
CA LYS A 250 -3.61 35.80 11.45
C LYS A 250 -5.09 35.46 11.53
N GLU A 251 -5.97 36.39 11.16
CA GLU A 251 -7.42 36.19 11.26
C GLU A 251 -7.91 35.11 10.29
N ILE A 252 -7.45 35.17 9.04
CA ILE A 252 -7.80 34.19 8.00
C ILE A 252 -7.33 32.78 8.41
N VAL A 253 -6.08 32.68 8.86
CA VAL A 253 -5.48 31.40 9.26
C VAL A 253 -6.24 30.80 10.44
N LEU A 254 -6.56 31.59 11.46
CA LEU A 254 -7.31 31.12 12.63
C LEU A 254 -8.74 30.69 12.26
N GLU A 255 -9.42 31.43 11.39
CA GLU A 255 -10.76 31.10 10.91
C GLU A 255 -10.77 29.74 10.18
N ASN A 256 -9.82 29.51 9.28
CA ASN A 256 -9.69 28.24 8.57
C ASN A 256 -9.23 27.10 9.49
N ARG A 257 -8.31 27.38 10.42
CA ARG A 257 -7.81 26.40 11.39
C ARG A 257 -8.92 25.86 12.28
N LYS A 258 -9.82 26.73 12.77
CA LYS A 258 -10.95 26.34 13.64
C LYS A 258 -11.85 25.26 13.02
N LYS A 259 -11.96 25.19 11.69
CA LYS A 259 -12.74 24.16 10.99
C LYS A 259 -12.19 22.74 11.20
N TYR A 260 -10.88 22.61 11.30
CA TYR A 260 -10.18 21.31 11.36
C TYR A 260 -9.71 20.96 12.76
N GLU A 261 -9.44 21.98 13.58
CA GLU A 261 -8.91 21.85 14.93
C GLU A 261 -9.95 22.28 15.99
N ALA A 262 -11.24 22.00 15.77
CA ALA A 262 -12.33 22.43 16.66
C ALA A 262 -12.21 21.91 18.11
N HIS A 263 -11.46 20.82 18.33
CA HIS A 263 -11.20 20.26 19.66
C HIS A 263 -9.92 20.79 20.32
N VAL A 264 -9.11 21.57 19.60
CA VAL A 264 -7.97 22.29 20.16
C VAL A 264 -8.54 23.54 20.81
N LYS A 265 -8.99 23.42 22.06
CA LYS A 265 -9.30 24.59 22.89
C LYS A 265 -8.06 25.49 22.92
N GLU A 266 -8.29 26.81 22.85
CA GLU A 266 -7.27 27.83 23.14
C GLU A 266 -6.70 27.60 24.54
N THR A 267 -5.72 26.73 24.65
CA THR A 267 -4.94 26.61 25.86
C THR A 267 -3.50 26.49 25.44
N GLY A 268 -2.65 27.41 25.89
CA GLY A 268 -1.20 27.25 25.83
C GLY A 268 -0.73 25.94 26.46
N GLU A 269 -1.60 25.25 27.23
CA GLU A 269 -1.43 23.88 27.69
C GLU A 269 -1.41 22.86 26.54
N THR A 270 -2.12 23.03 25.43
CA THR A 270 -2.02 22.10 24.29
C THR A 270 -0.73 22.28 23.53
N GLU A 271 -0.21 23.50 23.39
CA GLU A 271 1.14 23.74 22.84
C GLU A 271 2.23 23.28 23.81
N SER A 272 2.02 23.39 25.13
CA SER A 272 2.94 22.88 26.14
C SER A 272 2.92 21.35 26.21
N LEU A 273 1.74 20.72 26.21
CA LEU A 273 1.55 19.28 26.15
C LEU A 273 1.99 18.73 24.79
N PHE A 274 1.83 19.48 23.70
CA PHE A 274 2.36 19.16 22.37
C PHE A 274 3.88 19.28 22.32
N ASN A 275 4.48 20.28 22.96
CA ASN A 275 5.94 20.38 23.05
C ASN A 275 6.49 19.25 23.94
N GLU A 276 5.84 18.96 25.06
CA GLU A 276 6.18 17.88 25.99
C GLU A 276 5.97 16.49 25.35
N LEU A 277 4.91 16.31 24.57
CA LEU A 277 4.69 15.15 23.72
C LEU A 277 5.70 15.12 22.57
N SER A 278 6.03 16.22 21.89
CA SER A 278 7.02 16.21 20.79
C SER A 278 8.45 15.91 21.26
N LEU A 279 8.78 16.27 22.51
CA LEU A 279 10.05 15.97 23.16
C LEU A 279 10.09 14.51 23.66
N ASN A 280 8.95 13.96 24.10
CA ASN A 280 8.83 12.60 24.62
C ASN A 280 8.32 11.56 23.62
N MET A 281 7.79 11.99 22.48
CA MET A 281 7.25 11.12 21.44
C MET A 281 8.42 10.60 20.63
N LYS A 282 8.77 9.37 20.96
CA LYS A 282 9.13 8.37 19.97
C LYS A 282 7.97 8.16 18.99
N ASP A 283 7.47 9.21 18.32
CA ASP A 283 6.45 9.12 17.27
C ASP A 283 7.01 8.48 15.99
N ASN A 284 8.33 8.29 15.98
CA ASN A 284 8.98 7.33 15.13
C ASN A 284 8.63 5.89 15.49
N GLU A 285 7.92 5.52 16.56
CA GLU A 285 7.56 4.12 16.79
C GLU A 285 6.60 3.61 15.73
N TRP A 286 5.63 4.39 15.23
CA TRP A 286 4.77 3.91 14.13
C TRP A 286 5.48 3.94 12.78
N ALA A 287 6.29 4.98 12.52
CA ALA A 287 7.09 5.07 11.30
C ALA A 287 8.25 4.06 11.29
N GLU A 288 8.85 3.75 12.44
CA GLU A 288 9.82 2.67 12.67
C GLU A 288 9.13 1.34 12.72
N ILE A 289 7.91 1.16 13.25
CA ILE A 289 7.21 -0.12 13.16
C ILE A 289 6.92 -0.40 11.69
N VAL A 290 6.46 0.57 10.91
CA VAL A 290 6.24 0.40 9.46
C VAL A 290 7.58 0.22 8.72
N ALA A 291 8.59 1.06 8.97
CA ALA A 291 9.89 0.98 8.31
C ALA A 291 10.73 -0.23 8.77
N ASN A 292 10.61 -0.67 10.01
CA ASN A 292 11.22 -1.89 10.53
C ASN A 292 10.45 -3.11 10.06
N LYS A 293 9.13 -3.04 9.87
CA LYS A 293 8.35 -4.11 9.23
C LYS A 293 8.67 -4.22 7.73
N GLU A 294 9.00 -3.11 7.06
CA GLU A 294 9.57 -3.09 5.71
C GLU A 294 11.04 -3.55 5.67
N LYS A 295 11.87 -3.20 6.67
CA LYS A 295 13.24 -3.75 6.82
C LYS A 295 13.25 -5.23 7.15
N HIS A 296 12.33 -5.73 7.99
CA HIS A 296 12.07 -7.16 8.23
C HIS A 296 11.32 -7.82 7.07
N SER A 297 10.83 -7.03 6.10
CA SER A 297 10.53 -7.51 4.75
C SER A 297 11.81 -7.79 3.95
N THR A 298 12.95 -8.02 4.60
CA THR A 298 14.02 -8.90 4.13
C THR A 298 13.62 -10.38 4.19
N TRP A 299 12.40 -10.73 3.75
CA TRP A 299 12.04 -12.12 3.48
C TRP A 299 12.95 -12.74 2.40
N SER A 300 13.76 -11.93 1.69
CA SER A 300 14.76 -12.41 0.74
C SER A 300 16.11 -12.78 1.36
N ARG A 301 16.46 -12.34 2.58
CA ARG A 301 17.80 -12.61 3.18
C ARG A 301 17.79 -13.65 4.31
N GLU A 302 16.69 -13.81 5.04
CA GLU A 302 16.64 -14.77 6.16
C GLU A 302 16.45 -16.23 5.71
N ILE A 303 16.01 -16.47 4.46
CA ILE A 303 15.90 -17.82 3.89
C ILE A 303 17.30 -18.47 3.68
N GLU A 304 18.38 -17.68 3.63
CA GLU A 304 19.73 -18.21 3.34
C GLU A 304 20.46 -18.78 4.57
N GLN A 305 19.93 -18.64 5.81
CA GLN A 305 20.69 -19.01 7.03
C GLN A 305 20.11 -20.14 7.88
N GLU A 306 18.94 -20.69 7.55
CA GLU A 306 18.50 -21.95 8.17
C GLU A 306 19.21 -23.15 7.51
N ASN A 307 20.43 -23.43 8.00
CA ASN A 307 21.10 -24.72 7.79
C ASN A 307 20.31 -25.82 8.53
N ASN A 308 19.19 -26.23 7.95
CA ASN A 308 18.49 -27.44 8.37
C ASN A 308 19.08 -28.64 7.60
N PRO A 309 19.79 -29.57 8.26
CA PRO A 309 20.53 -30.64 7.60
C PRO A 309 19.65 -31.63 6.80
N ASP A 310 18.33 -31.61 6.99
CA ASP A 310 17.39 -32.47 6.28
C ASP A 310 17.00 -31.98 4.87
N PHE A 311 17.39 -30.76 4.48
CA PHE A 311 17.17 -30.24 3.11
C PHE A 311 18.26 -30.63 2.10
N ASN A 312 19.40 -31.15 2.56
CA ASN A 312 20.56 -31.40 1.69
C ASN A 312 20.42 -32.60 0.75
N ILE A 313 19.38 -33.43 0.89
CA ILE A 313 19.18 -34.59 0.00
C ILE A 313 18.47 -34.19 -1.31
N ILE A 314 17.85 -33.01 -1.38
CA ILE A 314 17.02 -32.61 -2.54
C ILE A 314 17.73 -31.60 -3.47
N HIS A 315 18.87 -31.02 -3.09
CA HIS A 315 19.48 -29.89 -3.81
C HIS A 315 20.31 -30.20 -5.08
N LYS A 316 20.25 -31.41 -5.63
CA LYS A 316 20.79 -31.66 -6.99
C LYS A 316 19.71 -31.73 -8.06
N ARG A 317 18.89 -30.68 -8.19
CA ARG A 317 18.28 -30.27 -9.48
C ARG A 317 17.60 -28.90 -9.37
N LYS A 318 18.32 -27.90 -9.89
CA LYS A 318 17.86 -26.63 -10.50
C LYS A 318 16.84 -25.80 -9.72
N ASN A 319 17.33 -24.67 -9.19
CA ASN A 319 16.55 -23.50 -8.77
C ASN A 319 15.37 -23.23 -9.73
N LYS A 320 14.16 -23.56 -9.29
CA LYS A 320 12.95 -22.85 -9.72
C LYS A 320 12.66 -21.84 -8.62
N ASN A 321 12.64 -20.56 -8.96
CA ASN A 321 12.15 -19.50 -8.10
C ASN A 321 10.73 -19.82 -7.66
N THR A 322 10.55 -20.45 -6.50
CA THR A 322 9.27 -20.51 -5.81
C THR A 322 9.17 -19.24 -4.98
N PHE A 323 8.87 -18.12 -5.63
CA PHE A 323 8.00 -17.16 -4.98
C PHE A 323 6.68 -17.91 -4.77
N ILE A 324 6.41 -18.30 -3.53
CA ILE A 324 5.07 -18.73 -3.17
C ILE A 324 4.26 -17.43 -3.18
N ASP A 325 3.72 -17.10 -4.35
CA ASP A 325 2.45 -16.39 -4.39
C ASP A 325 1.51 -17.31 -3.61
N LEU A 326 1.31 -17.00 -2.33
CA LEU A 326 0.09 -17.38 -1.64
C LEU A 326 -0.99 -16.88 -2.58
N LYS A 327 -1.60 -17.79 -3.36
CA LYS A 327 -2.83 -17.47 -4.07
C LYS A 327 -3.70 -16.82 -3.02
N GLN A 328 -4.01 -15.55 -3.22
CA GLN A 328 -4.91 -14.80 -2.35
C GLN A 328 -6.26 -15.52 -2.39
N THR A 329 -6.45 -16.47 -1.50
CA THR A 329 -7.75 -16.83 -1.02
C THR A 329 -8.15 -15.64 -0.15
N TYR A 330 -8.75 -14.64 -0.79
CA TYR A 330 -9.50 -13.62 -0.07
C TYR A 330 -10.63 -14.36 0.63
N ALA A 331 -10.36 -14.89 1.83
CA ALA A 331 -11.44 -15.34 2.69
C ALA A 331 -12.29 -14.11 2.94
N THR A 332 -13.47 -14.09 2.36
CA THR A 332 -14.39 -12.96 2.48
C THR A 332 -14.77 -12.82 3.95
N THR A 333 -15.15 -11.61 4.36
CA THR A 333 -15.59 -11.35 5.73
C THR A 333 -16.73 -12.28 6.16
N ASP A 334 -17.53 -12.77 5.20
CA ASP A 334 -18.62 -13.71 5.43
C ASP A 334 -18.14 -15.16 5.63
N GLU A 335 -17.01 -15.56 5.04
CA GLU A 335 -16.40 -16.89 5.25
C GLU A 335 -15.71 -17.00 6.61
N MET A 336 -15.15 -15.91 7.13
CA MET A 336 -14.45 -15.89 8.43
C MET A 336 -15.36 -15.59 9.63
N ARG A 337 -16.56 -15.04 9.41
CA ARG A 337 -17.51 -14.67 10.49
C ARG A 337 -17.90 -15.86 11.39
N PRO A 338 -18.23 -17.06 10.87
CA PRO A 338 -18.60 -18.20 11.72
C PRO A 338 -17.47 -18.66 12.64
N LEU A 339 -16.22 -18.58 12.15
CA LEU A 339 -15.04 -18.92 12.92
C LEU A 339 -14.84 -17.93 14.08
N LEU A 340 -14.94 -16.63 13.81
CA LEU A 340 -14.86 -15.58 14.83
C LEU A 340 -15.98 -15.69 15.89
N GLU A 341 -17.21 -15.99 15.47
CA GLU A 341 -18.35 -16.17 16.38
C GLU A 341 -18.18 -17.41 17.27
N SER A 342 -17.60 -18.49 16.76
CA SER A 342 -17.34 -19.71 17.54
C SER A 342 -16.31 -19.50 18.66
N MET A 343 -15.36 -18.57 18.47
CA MET A 343 -14.31 -18.27 19.43
C MET A 343 -14.77 -17.37 20.58
N ASN A 344 -15.90 -16.66 20.44
CA ASN A 344 -16.43 -15.80 21.50
C ASN A 344 -16.98 -16.57 22.70
N ASN A 345 -17.40 -17.83 22.52
CA ASN A 345 -17.98 -18.63 23.61
C ASN A 345 -16.94 -19.17 24.59
N GLU A 346 -15.66 -19.21 24.19
CA GLU A 346 -14.54 -19.68 25.03
C GLU A 346 -13.80 -18.53 25.74
N GLN A 347 -14.19 -17.28 25.50
CA GLN A 347 -13.54 -16.08 26.06
C GLN A 347 -14.38 -15.32 27.11
N GLN A 348 -15.42 -15.94 27.69
CA GLN A 348 -16.13 -15.43 28.87
C GLN A 348 -15.72 -16.15 30.16
#